data_AF-A0A2V9P7J3-F1
#
_entry.id   AF-A0A2V9P7J3-F1
#
_cell.length_a   1.000
_cell.length_b   1.000
_cell.length_c   1.000
_cell.angle_alpha   90.00
_cell.angle_beta   90.00
_cell.angle_gamma   90.00
#
_symmetry.space_group_name_H-M   'P 1'
#
loop_
_entity.id
_entity.type
_entity.pdbx_description
1 polymer ?
#
loop_
_entity_poly.entity_id
_entity_poly.type
_entity_poly.pdbx_seq_one_letter_code
_entity_poly.pdbx_strand_id
1 'polypeptide(L)'
;MTSDELIQLRREKWHVNGNPVRTLDDARSFIESVGFCLTYPSQPPMSLPTFLGAWHGSDERLPQHRAFLDPRARDATDLMVRLLRD
;
A
#
# COMPACT_ATOMS: atom_id res chain seq x y z
N MET A 1 -0.92 -23.88 -10.05
CA MET A 1 -0.56 -22.96 -8.95
C MET A 1 -1.26 -23.40 -7.69
N THR A 2 -0.52 -23.57 -6.60
CA THR A 2 -1.03 -23.92 -5.27
C THR A 2 -1.53 -22.67 -4.53
N SER A 3 -2.24 -22.86 -3.42
CA SER A 3 -2.72 -21.75 -2.58
C SER A 3 -1.55 -20.95 -1.99
N ASP A 4 -0.45 -21.61 -1.62
CA ASP A 4 0.72 -20.95 -1.03
C ASP A 4 1.49 -20.12 -2.07
N GLU A 5 1.59 -20.62 -3.31
CA GLU A 5 2.16 -19.87 -4.44
C GLU A 5 1.36 -18.60 -4.73
N LEU A 6 0.03 -18.66 -4.66
CA LEU A 6 -0.84 -17.49 -4.83
C LEU A 6 -0.65 -16.46 -3.72
N ILE A 7 -0.45 -16.91 -2.48
CA ILE A 7 -0.16 -16.03 -1.34
C ILE A 7 1.19 -15.35 -1.54
N GLN A 8 2.22 -16.09 -1.95
CA GLN A 8 3.55 -15.55 -2.16
C GLN A 8 3.58 -14.51 -3.30
N LEU A 9 2.95 -14.83 -4.44
CA LEU A 9 2.81 -13.90 -5.56
C LEU A 9 2.06 -12.63 -5.17
N ARG A 10 1.06 -12.73 -4.30
CA ARG A 10 0.36 -11.55 -3.76
C ARG A 10 1.28 -10.71 -2.90
N ARG A 11 2.04 -11.33 -1.99
CA ARG A 11 2.95 -10.61 -1.09
C ARG A 11 4.03 -9.86 -1.85
N GLU A 12 4.53 -10.47 -2.91
CA GLU A 12 5.50 -9.88 -3.83
C GLU A 12 4.86 -8.74 -4.63
N LYS A 13 3.70 -8.98 -5.26
CA LYS A 13 2.97 -7.94 -6.01
C LYS A 13 2.62 -6.72 -5.15
N TRP A 14 2.39 -6.91 -3.86
CA TRP A 14 1.99 -5.85 -2.93
C TRP A 14 3.14 -5.24 -2.12
N HIS A 15 4.39 -5.64 -2.39
CA HIS A 15 5.56 -5.14 -1.66
C HIS A 15 5.53 -5.37 -0.14
N VAL A 16 4.82 -6.41 0.32
CA VAL A 16 4.72 -6.84 1.74
C VAL A 16 5.62 -8.05 2.06
N ASN A 17 6.72 -8.14 1.32
CA ASN A 17 7.77 -9.15 1.43
C ASN A 17 9.13 -8.55 1.86
N GLY A 18 9.14 -7.32 2.39
CA GLY A 18 10.36 -6.64 2.84
C GLY A 18 11.02 -5.71 1.81
N ASN A 19 10.38 -5.49 0.65
CA ASN A 19 10.86 -4.58 -0.40
C ASN A 19 9.98 -3.32 -0.48
N PRO A 20 10.16 -2.35 0.43
CA PRO A 20 9.28 -1.19 0.52
C PRO A 20 9.44 -0.24 -0.67
N VAL A 21 8.35 0.45 -1.00
CA VAL A 21 8.34 1.57 -1.95
C VAL A 21 8.98 2.80 -1.29
N ARG A 22 10.11 3.29 -1.81
CA ARG A 22 10.86 4.41 -1.20
C ARG A 22 11.05 5.60 -2.14
N THR A 23 10.90 5.40 -3.43
CA THR A 23 11.09 6.45 -4.46
C THR A 23 9.81 6.74 -5.22
N LEU A 24 9.82 7.83 -6.00
CA LEU A 24 8.70 8.19 -6.88
C LEU A 24 8.52 7.16 -8.01
N ASP A 25 9.61 6.63 -8.55
CA ASP A 25 9.57 5.59 -9.59
C ASP A 25 9.00 4.27 -9.04
N ASP A 26 9.36 3.89 -7.81
CA ASP A 26 8.76 2.73 -7.13
C ASP A 26 7.25 2.92 -6.96
N ALA A 27 6.83 4.12 -6.54
CA ALA A 27 5.43 4.42 -6.28
C ALA A 27 4.59 4.42 -7.57
N ARG A 28 5.13 4.98 -8.65
CA ARG A 28 4.49 4.97 -9.98
C ARG A 28 4.35 3.53 -10.49
N SER A 29 5.43 2.76 -10.47
CA SER A 29 5.43 1.36 -10.91
C SER A 29 4.46 0.49 -10.10
N PHE A 30 4.39 0.71 -8.79
CA PHE A 30 3.45 0.03 -7.92
C PHE A 30 1.99 0.32 -8.29
N ILE A 31 1.65 1.61 -8.45
CA ILE A 31 0.28 2.04 -8.76
C ILE A 31 -0.18 1.51 -10.13
N GLU A 32 0.69 1.57 -11.14
CA GLU A 32 0.42 0.99 -12.46
C GLU A 32 0.17 -0.52 -12.39
N SER A 33 0.92 -1.23 -11.55
CA SER A 33 0.83 -2.70 -11.39
C SER A 33 -0.44 -3.18 -10.66
N VAL A 34 -0.92 -2.42 -9.65
CA VAL A 34 -2.05 -2.84 -8.80
C VAL A 34 -3.38 -2.20 -9.18
N GLY A 35 -3.37 -1.05 -9.86
CA GLY A 35 -4.57 -0.25 -10.14
C GLY A 35 -5.09 0.49 -8.90
N PHE A 36 -5.33 1.80 -9.02
CA PHE A 36 -5.79 2.63 -7.90
C PHE A 36 -7.29 2.43 -7.65
N CYS A 37 -7.69 1.85 -6.51
CA CYS A 37 -9.08 1.80 -6.10
C CYS A 37 -9.45 3.09 -5.36
N LEU A 38 -10.24 3.97 -5.98
CA LEU A 38 -10.67 5.26 -5.41
C LEU A 38 -11.72 5.13 -4.30
N THR A 39 -12.23 3.93 -4.05
CA THR A 39 -13.25 3.64 -3.04
C THR A 39 -12.71 2.62 -2.04
N TYR A 40 -12.50 3.06 -0.79
CA TYR A 40 -12.20 2.15 0.30
C TYR A 40 -13.50 1.43 0.68
N PRO A 41 -13.62 0.10 0.55
CA PRO A 41 -14.79 -0.59 1.03
C PRO A 41 -14.94 -0.34 2.53
N SER A 42 -16.15 0.06 2.93
CA SER A 42 -16.57 0.15 4.32
C SER A 42 -16.47 -1.25 4.94
N GLN A 43 -15.31 -1.53 5.55
CA GLN A 43 -14.89 -2.80 6.13
C GLN A 43 -15.00 -4.03 5.21
N PRO A 44 -13.88 -4.57 4.73
CA PRO A 44 -13.77 -5.98 4.43
C PRO A 44 -13.10 -6.74 5.58
N PRO A 45 -13.44 -8.02 5.80
CA PRO A 45 -12.63 -8.95 6.62
C PRO A 45 -11.35 -9.39 5.87
N MET A 46 -10.89 -8.62 4.88
CA MET A 46 -9.87 -9.02 3.92
C MET A 46 -8.77 -7.95 3.86
N SER A 47 -7.51 -8.36 3.98
CA SER A 47 -6.35 -7.49 3.74
C SER A 47 -6.40 -6.95 2.31
N LEU A 48 -6.51 -5.63 2.20
CA LEU A 48 -6.42 -4.91 0.94
C LEU A 48 -5.04 -4.27 0.80
N PRO A 49 -4.52 -4.11 -0.44
CA PRO A 49 -3.33 -3.33 -0.67
C PRO A 49 -3.64 -1.87 -0.33
N THR A 50 -2.92 -1.32 0.65
CA THR A 50 -3.03 0.10 1.02
C THR A 50 -1.68 0.76 0.78
N PHE A 51 -1.71 2.03 0.34
CA PHE A 51 -0.49 2.83 0.16
C PHE A 51 0.33 2.92 1.46
N LEU A 52 -0.35 2.97 2.62
CA LEU A 52 0.31 2.94 3.93
C LEU A 52 0.97 1.60 4.24
N GLY A 53 0.36 0.48 3.87
CA GLY A 53 0.98 -0.84 3.99
C GLY A 53 2.24 -0.94 3.14
N ALA A 54 2.20 -0.45 1.89
CA ALA A 54 3.35 -0.41 1.00
C ALA A 54 4.48 0.52 1.52
N TRP A 55 4.11 1.67 2.10
CA TRP A 55 5.05 2.60 2.71
C TRP A 55 5.75 2.01 3.95
N HIS A 56 4.98 1.37 4.84
CA HIS A 56 5.53 0.73 6.03
C HIS A 56 6.21 -0.61 5.75
N GLY A 57 5.95 -1.22 4.59
CA GLY A 57 6.42 -2.57 4.26
C GLY A 57 5.81 -3.66 5.15
N SER A 58 4.66 -3.38 5.76
CA SER A 58 3.99 -4.24 6.73
C SER A 58 2.48 -4.02 6.70
N ASP A 59 1.72 -5.08 6.95
CA ASP A 59 0.28 -5.04 7.20
C ASP A 59 -0.09 -4.96 8.69
N GLU A 60 0.92 -4.99 9.58
CA GLU A 60 0.73 -4.87 11.02
C GLU A 60 0.61 -3.41 11.48
N ARG A 61 -0.26 -3.17 12.49
CA ARG A 61 -0.44 -1.87 13.17
C ARG A 61 -0.73 -0.69 12.22
N LEU A 62 -1.37 -0.98 11.08
CA LEU A 62 -1.79 0.07 10.16
C LEU A 62 -2.91 0.93 10.75
N PRO A 63 -2.95 2.24 10.41
CA PRO A 63 -4.06 3.10 10.79
C PRO A 63 -5.37 2.52 10.24
N GLN A 64 -6.32 2.23 11.15
CA GLN A 64 -7.55 1.53 10.78
C GLN A 64 -8.54 2.43 10.02
N HIS A 65 -8.59 3.72 10.38
CA HIS A 65 -9.55 4.70 9.86
C HIS A 65 -8.95 6.11 9.89
N ARG A 66 -9.27 6.93 8.89
CA ARG A 66 -8.77 8.31 8.73
C ARG A 66 -7.24 8.41 8.77
N ALA A 67 -6.57 7.65 7.91
CA ALA A 67 -5.12 7.70 7.68
C ALA A 67 -4.52 9.12 7.68
N PHE A 68 -5.20 10.09 7.06
CA PHE A 68 -4.77 11.49 6.98
C PHE A 68 -4.68 12.23 8.32
N LEU A 69 -5.31 11.69 9.38
CA LEU A 69 -5.25 12.24 10.74
C LEU A 69 -4.25 11.49 11.63
N ASP A 70 -3.67 10.38 11.14
CA ASP A 70 -2.68 9.61 11.89
C ASP A 70 -1.28 10.23 11.73
N PRO A 71 -0.61 10.65 12.81
CA PRO A 71 0.75 11.21 12.74
C PRO A 71 1.78 10.29 12.07
N ARG A 72 1.58 8.96 12.14
CA ARG A 72 2.49 7.96 11.54
C ARG A 72 2.37 7.89 10.02
N ALA A 73 1.26 8.40 9.47
CA ALA A 73 0.98 8.44 8.05
C ALA A 73 1.45 9.74 7.37
N ARG A 74 2.07 10.67 8.11
CA ARG A 74 2.42 12.01 7.61
C ARG A 74 3.38 11.96 6.43
N ASP A 75 4.50 11.25 6.58
CA ASP A 75 5.51 11.15 5.53
C ASP A 75 4.99 10.42 4.28
N ALA A 76 4.15 9.39 4.50
CA ALA A 76 3.46 8.69 3.41
C ALA A 76 2.49 9.64 2.68
N THR A 77 1.73 10.45 3.41
CA THR A 77 0.81 11.43 2.85
C THR A 77 1.54 12.47 2.02
N ASP A 78 2.68 12.98 2.51
CA ASP A 78 3.49 13.95 1.78
C ASP A 78 4.04 13.36 0.47
N LEU A 79 4.48 12.09 0.48
CA LEU A 79 4.90 11.40 -0.74
C LEU A 79 3.73 11.24 -1.72
N MET A 80 2.55 10.83 -1.24
CA MET A 80 1.36 10.68 -2.06
C MET A 80 0.94 12.01 -2.70
N VAL A 81 0.98 13.12 -1.97
CA VAL A 81 0.65 14.45 -2.49
C VAL A 81 1.64 14.91 -3.54
N ARG A 82 2.93 14.63 -3.37
CA ARG A 82 3.97 14.93 -4.37
C ARG A 82 3.74 14.14 -5.65
N LEU A 83 3.43 12.84 -5.53
CA LEU A 83 3.10 12.00 -6.68
C LEU A 83 1.91 12.56 -7.50
N LEU A 84 0.89 13.11 -6.84
CA LEU A 84 -0.28 13.67 -7.52
C LEU A 84 -0.02 15.00 -8.26
N ARG A 85 1.15 15.62 -8.04
CA ARG A 85 1.52 16.92 -8.61
C ARG A 85 2.53 16.81 -9.75
N ASP A 86 3.17 15.66 -9.88
CA ASP A 86 4.06 15.29 -10.99
C ASP A 86 3.25 14.65 -12.14
#